data_AF-A0A6N2MLB9-F1
#
_entry.id   AF-A0A6N2MLB9-F1
#
_cell.length_a   1.000
_cell.length_b   1.000
_cell.length_c   1.000
_cell.angle_alpha   90.00
_cell.angle_beta   90.00
_cell.angle_gamma   90.00
#
_symmetry.space_group_name_H-M   'P 1'
#
loop_
_entity.id
_entity.type
_entity.pdbx_description
1 polymer ?
#
loop_
_entity_poly.entity_id
_entity_poly.type
_entity_poly.pdbx_seq_one_letter_code
_entity_poly.pdbx_strand_id
1 'polypeptide(L)'
;MMQIPADMVINALIMAMVEYANRSTPSEIIYHVGSSLRNPFTFSNFQELNFRYFVQNPLIDKDGKPIKVGKVTAFSTMASFRIYMAIRYSLALKVFHLAISTVLFQKSWKDKYIALERNLKRAMRLQIAYSDLQIAFLLRFDDANSEELQIAATKTCSEAHAFNFDPTSINWEAYMMGAHFPGLVKHVLK
;
A
#
# COMPACT_ATOMS: atom_id res chain seq x y z
N MET A 1 -4.89 -2.35 -5.74
CA MET A 1 -4.92 -0.97 -5.22
C MET A 1 -4.17 -0.12 -6.22
N MET A 2 -4.89 0.66 -7.02
CA MET A 2 -4.32 1.49 -8.09
C MET A 2 -3.71 2.72 -7.43
N GLN A 3 -2.39 2.88 -7.52
CA GLN A 3 -1.64 3.98 -6.93
C GLN A 3 -1.70 5.17 -7.88
N ILE A 4 -2.85 5.82 -7.94
CA ILE A 4 -3.00 7.07 -8.69
C ILE A 4 -4.09 7.90 -7.99
N PRO A 5 -3.95 9.24 -7.99
CA PRO A 5 -5.00 10.12 -7.50
C PRO A 5 -6.36 9.80 -8.16
N ALA A 6 -7.43 9.83 -7.36
CA ALA A 6 -8.76 9.41 -7.81
C ALA A 6 -9.31 10.31 -8.93
N ASP A 7 -8.97 11.59 -8.91
CA ASP A 7 -9.26 12.57 -9.95
C ASP A 7 -8.65 12.17 -11.30
N MET A 8 -7.43 11.65 -11.35
CA MET A 8 -6.83 11.17 -12.61
C MET A 8 -7.58 9.96 -13.19
N VAL A 9 -8.10 9.07 -12.34
CA VAL A 9 -8.94 7.94 -12.79
C VAL A 9 -10.23 8.44 -13.42
N ILE A 10 -10.87 9.41 -12.76
CA ILE A 10 -12.12 10.01 -13.24
C ILE A 10 -11.87 10.78 -14.54
N ASN A 11 -10.79 11.55 -14.62
CA ASN A 11 -10.41 12.28 -15.82
C ASN A 11 -10.19 11.34 -17.01
N ALA A 12 -9.43 10.25 -16.81
CA ALA A 12 -9.23 9.23 -17.84
C ALA A 12 -10.55 8.59 -18.28
N LEU A 13 -11.44 8.28 -17.34
CA LEU A 13 -12.75 7.71 -17.63
C LEU A 13 -13.61 8.66 -18.49
N ILE A 14 -13.66 9.95 -18.13
CA ILE A 14 -14.42 10.95 -18.88
C ILE A 14 -13.85 11.08 -20.30
N MET A 15 -12.52 11.18 -20.44
CA MET A 15 -11.88 11.26 -21.76
C MET A 15 -12.09 10.00 -22.60
N ALA A 16 -12.07 8.82 -21.99
CA ALA A 16 -12.40 7.57 -22.67
C ALA A 16 -13.85 7.57 -23.19
N MET A 17 -14.81 8.09 -22.41
CA MET A 17 -16.21 8.22 -22.86
C MET A 17 -16.36 9.21 -24.01
N VAL A 18 -15.67 10.36 -23.95
CA VAL A 18 -15.69 11.38 -25.02
C VAL A 18 -15.09 10.81 -26.31
N GLU A 19 -13.94 10.17 -26.21
CA GLU A 19 -13.28 9.51 -27.35
C GLU A 19 -14.15 8.40 -27.94
N TYR A 20 -14.79 7.58 -27.08
CA TYR A 20 -15.71 6.54 -27.53
C TYR A 20 -16.92 7.12 -28.28
N ALA A 21 -17.51 8.21 -27.78
CA ALA A 21 -18.65 8.86 -28.43
C ALA A 21 -18.31 9.47 -29.80
N ASN A 22 -17.05 9.90 -29.99
CA ASN A 22 -16.58 10.50 -31.23
C ASN A 22 -16.11 9.47 -32.28
N ARG A 23 -16.02 8.19 -31.92
CA ARG A 23 -15.55 7.14 -32.84
C ARG A 23 -16.66 6.65 -33.76
N SER A 24 -16.32 6.53 -35.04
CA SER A 24 -17.20 5.95 -36.06
C SER A 24 -17.31 4.42 -35.98
N THR A 25 -16.34 3.75 -35.35
CA THR A 25 -16.29 2.29 -35.20
C THR A 25 -16.10 1.88 -33.73
N PRO A 26 -16.93 0.96 -33.20
CA PRO A 26 -16.73 0.45 -31.85
C PRO A 26 -15.47 -0.42 -31.79
N SER A 27 -14.57 -0.13 -30.85
CA SER A 27 -13.40 -0.95 -30.51
C SER A 27 -13.30 -1.07 -29.00
N GLU A 28 -13.11 -2.28 -28.49
CA GLU A 28 -12.83 -2.51 -27.07
C GLU A 28 -11.35 -2.23 -26.80
N ILE A 29 -11.06 -1.10 -26.14
CA ILE A 29 -9.71 -0.73 -25.70
C ILE A 29 -9.66 -0.76 -24.19
N ILE A 30 -8.61 -1.38 -23.66
CA ILE A 30 -8.33 -1.38 -22.23
C ILE A 30 -7.37 -0.24 -21.94
N TYR A 31 -7.80 0.70 -21.10
CA TYR A 31 -6.98 1.79 -20.61
C TYR A 31 -6.45 1.46 -19.21
N HIS A 32 -5.12 1.36 -19.09
CA HIS A 32 -4.47 1.22 -17.80
C HIS A 32 -4.15 2.60 -17.23
N VAL A 33 -4.75 2.92 -16.10
CA VAL A 33 -4.55 4.20 -15.40
C VAL A 33 -3.89 3.87 -14.07
N GLY A 34 -2.72 4.40 -13.76
CA GLY A 34 -1.99 3.98 -12.56
C GLY A 34 -0.58 4.52 -12.48
N SER A 35 0.20 4.01 -11.53
CA SER A 35 1.66 4.16 -11.56
C SER A 35 2.21 3.50 -12.83
N SER A 36 2.52 4.32 -13.82
CA SER A 36 3.03 3.92 -15.13
C SER A 36 4.52 3.56 -15.08
N LEU A 37 5.00 2.83 -16.10
CA LEU A 37 6.43 2.71 -16.39
C LEU A 37 7.12 4.06 -16.65
N ARG A 38 6.38 5.07 -17.15
CA ARG A 38 6.85 6.44 -17.39
C ARG A 38 7.04 7.25 -16.10
N ASN A 39 6.33 6.94 -15.02
CA ASN A 39 6.53 7.55 -13.70
C ASN A 39 6.25 6.56 -12.55
N PRO A 40 7.19 5.64 -12.28
CA PRO A 40 6.94 4.52 -11.36
C PRO A 40 6.96 4.97 -9.90
N PHE A 41 5.93 4.58 -9.14
CA PHE A 41 5.92 4.64 -7.68
C PHE A 41 6.15 3.25 -7.10
N THR A 42 7.30 3.05 -6.45
CA THR A 42 7.70 1.71 -5.96
C THR A 42 7.33 1.50 -4.50
N PHE A 43 7.29 0.23 -4.08
CA PHE A 43 7.07 -0.12 -2.68
C PHE A 43 8.10 0.51 -1.74
N SER A 44 9.35 0.60 -2.20
CA SER A 44 10.43 1.25 -1.44
C SER A 44 10.17 2.73 -1.24
N ASN A 45 9.67 3.44 -2.28
CA ASN A 45 9.28 4.85 -2.15
C ASN A 45 8.14 5.00 -1.14
N PHE A 46 7.13 4.12 -1.21
CA PHE A 46 6.03 4.11 -0.25
C PHE A 46 6.52 3.88 1.19
N GLN A 47 7.39 2.89 1.42
CA GLN A 47 7.97 2.61 2.74
C GLN A 47 8.73 3.82 3.29
N GLU A 48 9.55 4.45 2.45
CA GLU A 48 10.36 5.60 2.84
C GLU A 48 9.50 6.81 3.20
N LEU A 49 8.55 7.17 2.32
CA LEU A 49 7.66 8.31 2.56
C LEU A 49 6.75 8.07 3.76
N ASN A 50 6.24 6.84 3.92
CA ASN A 50 5.45 6.47 5.10
C ASN A 50 6.26 6.63 6.39
N PHE A 51 7.49 6.10 6.42
CA PHE A 51 8.37 6.25 7.58
C PHE A 51 8.67 7.72 7.89
N ARG A 52 9.06 8.50 6.87
CA ARG A 52 9.36 9.94 7.03
C ARG A 52 8.15 10.71 7.57
N TYR A 53 6.97 10.49 6.99
CA TYR A 53 5.74 11.17 7.38
C TYR A 53 5.38 10.91 8.84
N PHE A 54 5.33 9.64 9.26
CA PHE A 54 4.88 9.28 10.61
C PHE A 54 5.95 9.47 11.69
N VAL A 55 7.23 9.61 11.32
CA VAL A 55 8.26 10.11 12.25
C VAL A 55 8.06 11.61 12.53
N GLN A 56 7.73 12.40 11.50
CA GLN A 56 7.48 13.84 11.64
C GLN A 56 6.11 14.14 12.28
N ASN A 57 5.11 13.29 12.00
CA ASN A 57 3.74 13.42 12.43
C ASN A 57 3.30 12.13 13.15
N PRO A 58 3.84 11.86 14.36
CA PRO A 58 3.53 10.62 15.07
C PRO A 58 2.05 10.57 15.45
N LEU A 59 1.45 9.39 15.24
CA LEU A 59 0.12 9.10 15.76
C LEU A 59 0.15 9.05 17.29
N ILE A 60 -0.94 9.45 17.92
CA ILE A 60 -1.07 9.45 19.38
C ILE A 60 -1.81 8.18 19.81
N ASP A 61 -1.25 7.47 20.78
CA ASP A 61 -1.90 6.30 21.36
C ASP A 61 -3.03 6.66 22.33
N LYS A 62 -3.69 5.63 22.89
CA LYS A 62 -4.79 5.81 23.84
C LYS A 62 -4.38 6.48 25.14
N ASP A 63 -3.10 6.47 25.47
CA ASP A 63 -2.52 7.05 26.68
C ASP A 63 -1.98 8.48 26.41
N GLY A 64 -2.22 9.02 25.22
CA GLY A 64 -1.75 10.35 24.82
C GLY A 64 -0.27 10.40 24.43
N LYS A 65 0.39 9.25 24.24
CA LYS A 65 1.81 9.20 23.91
C LYS A 65 2.05 9.04 22.40
N PRO A 66 3.06 9.71 21.83
CA PRO A 66 3.45 9.50 20.45
C PRO A 66 3.91 8.07 20.18
N ILE A 67 3.32 7.43 19.17
CA ILE A 67 3.71 6.09 18.72
C ILE A 67 5.07 6.18 18.04
N LYS A 68 6.04 5.42 18.54
CA LYS A 68 7.38 5.33 17.93
C LYS A 68 7.32 4.49 16.67
N VAL A 69 7.57 5.12 15.53
CA VAL A 69 7.64 4.47 14.22
C VAL A 69 9.06 3.94 14.03
N GLY A 70 9.18 2.62 13.93
CA GLY A 70 10.43 1.95 13.60
C GLY A 70 10.54 1.69 12.10
N LYS A 71 11.78 1.56 11.60
CA LYS A 71 12.00 1.00 10.28
C LYS A 71 11.54 -0.47 10.28
N VAL A 72 10.63 -0.81 9.38
CA VAL A 72 10.18 -2.19 9.20
C VAL A 72 11.29 -2.98 8.52
N THR A 73 11.66 -4.13 9.08
CA THR A 73 12.57 -5.06 8.41
C THR A 73 11.87 -5.61 7.17
N ALA A 74 12.33 -5.19 5.99
CA ALA A 74 11.86 -5.75 4.74
C ALA A 74 12.41 -7.18 4.57
N PHE A 75 11.53 -8.12 4.30
CA PHE A 75 11.90 -9.48 3.92
C PHE A 75 11.75 -9.62 2.41
N SER A 76 12.75 -10.20 1.75
CA SER A 76 12.73 -10.38 0.29
C SER A 76 11.70 -11.42 -0.15
N THR A 77 11.36 -12.38 0.72
CA THR A 77 10.36 -13.42 0.44
C THR A 77 9.58 -13.82 1.69
N MET A 78 8.36 -14.33 1.49
CA MET A 78 7.56 -14.92 2.56
C MET A 78 8.27 -16.11 3.23
N ALA A 79 9.06 -16.88 2.48
CA ALA A 79 9.84 -18.00 3.02
C ALA A 79 10.89 -17.50 4.02
N SER A 80 11.66 -16.46 3.66
CA SER A 80 12.67 -15.86 4.55
C SER A 80 12.04 -15.32 5.85
N PHE A 81 10.89 -14.66 5.74
CA PHE A 81 10.12 -14.21 6.91
C PHE A 81 9.68 -15.37 7.79
N ARG A 82 9.08 -16.42 7.20
CA ARG A 82 8.59 -17.58 7.96
C ARG A 82 9.73 -18.29 8.70
N ILE A 83 10.89 -18.45 8.05
CA ILE A 83 12.09 -19.03 8.67
C ILE A 83 12.56 -18.17 9.85
N TYR A 84 12.70 -16.85 9.64
CA TYR A 84 13.07 -15.92 10.70
C TYR A 84 12.10 -16.00 11.89
N MET A 85 10.80 -15.97 11.63
CA MET A 85 9.77 -16.07 12.66
C MET A 85 9.78 -17.42 13.38
N ALA A 86 10.05 -18.51 12.66
CA ALA A 86 10.15 -19.85 13.22
C ALA A 86 11.31 -19.94 14.22
N ILE A 87 12.50 -19.47 13.81
CA ILE A 87 13.72 -19.55 14.61
C ILE A 87 13.65 -18.61 15.81
N ARG A 88 13.31 -17.33 15.61
CA ARG A 88 13.37 -16.32 16.67
C ARG A 88 12.21 -16.40 17.66
N TYR A 89 11.02 -16.76 17.21
CA TYR A 89 9.81 -16.64 18.04
C TYR A 89 9.07 -17.96 18.23
N SER A 90 8.76 -18.70 17.16
CA SER A 90 7.95 -19.92 17.26
C SER A 90 8.64 -21.01 18.08
N LEU A 91 9.94 -21.23 17.84
CA LEU A 91 10.73 -22.21 18.59
C LEU A 91 10.79 -21.86 20.07
N ALA A 92 11.14 -20.61 20.40
CA ALA A 92 11.17 -20.12 21.78
C ALA A 92 9.80 -20.26 22.46
N LEU A 93 8.71 -19.96 21.74
CA LEU A 93 7.35 -20.07 22.24
C LEU A 93 6.94 -21.53 22.49
N LYS A 94 7.37 -22.48 21.65
CA LYS A 94 7.13 -23.92 21.84
C LYS A 94 7.89 -24.47 23.06
N VAL A 95 9.14 -24.06 23.25
CA VAL A 95 9.93 -24.42 24.44
C VAL A 95 9.27 -23.87 25.70
N PHE A 96 8.83 -22.62 25.66
CA PHE A 96 8.09 -21.99 26.75
C PHE A 96 6.78 -22.72 27.05
N HIS A 97 6.04 -23.16 26.02
CA HIS A 97 4.83 -23.97 26.18
C HIS A 97 5.11 -25.28 26.93
N LEU A 98 6.17 -26.00 26.51
CA LEU A 98 6.58 -27.24 27.14
C LEU A 98 6.91 -27.02 28.62
N ALA A 99 7.70 -25.99 28.93
CA ALA A 99 8.06 -25.65 30.30
C ALA A 99 6.85 -25.31 31.19
N ILE A 100 5.81 -24.66 30.65
CA ILE A 100 4.58 -24.38 31.40
C ILE A 100 3.72 -25.64 31.55
N SER A 101 3.72 -26.53 30.56
CA SER A 101 2.92 -27.77 30.62
C SER A 101 3.44 -28.79 31.63
N THR A 102 4.74 -28.78 31.93
CA THR A 102 5.36 -29.65 32.93
C THR A 102 5.26 -29.11 34.36
N VAL A 103 4.98 -27.82 34.52
CA VAL A 103 4.81 -27.18 35.83
C VAL A 103 3.33 -27.06 36.17
N LEU A 104 2.90 -27.82 37.18
CA LEU A 104 1.55 -27.78 37.73
C LEU A 104 1.28 -26.39 38.33
N PHE A 105 0.50 -25.57 37.62
CA PHE A 105 -0.10 -24.31 38.04
C PHE A 105 0.79 -23.05 38.04
N GLN A 106 0.55 -22.20 37.04
CA GLN A 106 0.38 -20.76 37.25
C GLN A 106 -0.41 -20.18 36.07
N LYS A 107 -1.69 -19.83 36.33
CA LYS A 107 -2.64 -19.26 35.34
C LYS A 107 -2.03 -18.09 34.55
N SER A 108 -1.25 -17.25 35.22
CA SER A 108 -0.52 -16.11 34.62
C SER A 108 0.40 -16.49 33.46
N TRP A 109 1.13 -17.61 33.54
CA TRP A 109 2.01 -18.05 32.45
C TRP A 109 1.23 -18.61 31.27
N LYS A 110 0.12 -19.30 31.53
CA LYS A 110 -0.81 -19.74 30.47
C LYS A 110 -1.40 -18.54 29.73
N ASP A 111 -1.87 -17.53 30.45
CA ASP A 111 -2.41 -16.30 29.85
C ASP A 111 -1.34 -15.56 29.03
N LYS A 112 -0.10 -15.50 29.54
CA LYS A 112 1.05 -14.91 28.83
C LYS A 112 1.39 -15.69 27.55
N TYR A 113 1.40 -17.02 27.60
CA TYR A 113 1.59 -17.87 26.41
C TYR A 113 0.53 -17.61 25.35
N ILE A 114 -0.76 -17.63 25.74
CA ILE A 114 -1.88 -17.37 24.82
C ILE A 114 -1.74 -15.97 24.19
N ALA A 115 -1.37 -14.96 24.98
CA ALA A 115 -1.15 -13.61 24.47
C ALA A 115 0.01 -13.55 23.45
N LEU A 116 1.13 -14.21 23.73
CA LEU A 116 2.27 -14.28 22.81
C LEU A 116 1.93 -15.04 21.53
N GLU A 117 1.24 -16.18 21.63
CA GLU A 117 0.79 -16.97 20.48
C GLU A 117 -0.17 -16.16 19.60
N ARG A 118 -1.12 -15.44 20.22
CA ARG A 118 -2.03 -14.54 19.51
C ARG A 118 -1.28 -13.41 18.81
N ASN A 119 -0.28 -12.82 19.46
CA ASN A 119 0.54 -11.77 18.86
C ASN A 119 1.37 -12.30 17.69
N LEU A 120 1.92 -13.51 17.80
CA LEU A 120 2.64 -14.19 16.72
C LEU A 120 1.72 -14.42 15.50
N LYS A 121 0.52 -14.96 15.73
CA LYS A 121 -0.50 -15.16 14.67
C LYS A 121 -0.89 -13.83 14.01
N ARG A 122 -1.04 -12.76 14.79
CA ARG A 122 -1.29 -11.41 14.25
C ARG A 122 -0.13 -10.92 13.38
N ALA A 123 1.11 -11.05 13.85
CA ALA A 123 2.30 -10.67 13.08
C ALA A 123 2.39 -11.43 11.75
N MET A 124 2.10 -12.73 11.73
CA MET A 124 2.05 -13.50 10.49
C MET A 124 1.00 -12.97 9.51
N ARG A 125 -0.21 -12.66 9.98
CA ARG A 125 -1.28 -12.10 9.12
C ARG A 125 -0.92 -10.72 8.56
N LEU A 126 -0.32 -9.86 9.39
CA LEU A 126 0.15 -8.55 8.95
C LEU A 126 1.22 -8.67 7.87
N GLN A 127 2.16 -9.62 8.01
CA GLN A 127 3.17 -9.84 6.98
C GLN A 127 2.57 -10.35 5.67
N ILE A 128 1.54 -11.22 5.72
CA ILE A 128 0.85 -11.67 4.51
C ILE A 128 0.27 -10.47 3.77
N ALA A 129 -0.52 -9.64 4.46
CA ALA A 129 -1.08 -8.42 3.88
C ALA A 129 0.02 -7.46 3.35
N TYR A 130 1.15 -7.37 4.04
CA TYR A 130 2.30 -6.57 3.62
C TYR A 130 2.97 -7.10 2.35
N SER A 131 3.10 -8.42 2.24
CA SER A 131 3.62 -9.09 1.05
C SER A 131 2.68 -8.92 -0.14
N ASP A 132 1.38 -9.05 0.07
CA ASP A 132 0.37 -8.84 -0.97
C ASP A 132 0.41 -7.39 -1.47
N LEU A 133 0.58 -6.44 -0.54
CA LEU A 133 0.80 -5.04 -0.88
C LEU A 133 2.07 -4.88 -1.72
N GLN A 134 3.20 -5.45 -1.31
CA GLN A 134 4.45 -5.39 -2.08
C GLN A 134 4.28 -5.93 -3.51
N ILE A 135 3.59 -7.06 -3.69
CA ILE A 135 3.29 -7.63 -5.01
C ILE A 135 2.45 -6.66 -5.85
N ALA A 136 1.45 -6.00 -5.24
CA ALA A 136 0.64 -5.01 -5.93
C ALA A 136 1.46 -3.81 -6.45
N PHE A 137 2.56 -3.43 -5.80
CA PHE A 137 3.50 -2.41 -6.28
C PHE A 137 4.42 -2.90 -7.41
N LEU A 138 4.64 -4.21 -7.54
CA LEU A 138 5.42 -4.79 -8.64
C LEU A 138 4.62 -4.86 -9.95
N LEU A 139 3.30 -5.00 -9.84
CA LEU A 139 2.36 -4.98 -10.96
C LEU A 139 2.27 -3.56 -11.55
N ARG A 140 3.23 -3.24 -12.42
CA ARG A 140 3.22 -2.03 -13.24
C ARG A 140 2.63 -2.38 -14.60
N PHE A 141 1.69 -1.57 -15.04
CA PHE A 141 1.07 -1.71 -16.36
C PHE A 141 1.68 -0.69 -17.30
N ASP A 142 1.83 -1.10 -18.56
CA ASP A 142 2.08 -0.18 -19.65
C ASP A 142 0.86 0.73 -19.81
N ASP A 143 1.09 2.03 -19.97
CA ASP A 143 0.06 3.05 -20.11
C ASP A 143 -0.02 3.62 -21.54
N ALA A 144 0.59 2.97 -22.54
CA ALA A 144 0.57 3.40 -23.93
C ALA A 144 -0.84 3.76 -24.45
N ASN A 145 -1.85 2.91 -24.21
CA ASN A 145 -3.23 3.19 -24.62
C ASN A 145 -3.81 4.44 -23.95
N SER A 146 -3.43 4.70 -22.69
CA SER A 146 -3.88 5.87 -21.94
C SER A 146 -3.17 7.14 -22.42
N GLU A 147 -1.88 7.05 -22.75
CA GLU A 147 -1.12 8.13 -23.40
C GLU A 147 -1.72 8.46 -24.77
N GLU A 148 -2.01 7.46 -25.60
CA GLU A 148 -2.68 7.65 -26.89
C GLU A 148 -4.06 8.29 -26.73
N LEU A 149 -4.85 7.86 -25.73
CA LEU A 149 -6.14 8.47 -25.40
C LEU A 149 -5.98 9.95 -25.07
N GLN A 150 -4.95 10.33 -24.31
CA GLN A 150 -4.72 11.71 -23.94
C GLN A 150 -4.35 12.57 -25.15
N ILE A 151 -3.50 12.04 -26.04
CA ILE A 151 -3.12 12.71 -27.30
C ILE A 151 -4.35 12.87 -28.20
N ALA A 152 -5.19 11.85 -28.31
CA ALA A 152 -6.42 11.89 -29.09
C ALA A 152 -7.41 12.91 -28.53
N ALA A 153 -7.66 12.88 -27.21
CA ALA A 153 -8.56 13.79 -26.52
C ALA A 153 -8.15 15.26 -26.68
N THR A 154 -6.84 15.56 -26.67
CA THR A 154 -6.32 16.92 -26.88
C THR A 154 -6.63 17.46 -28.28
N LYS A 155 -6.80 16.58 -29.27
CA LYS A 155 -7.15 16.96 -30.65
C LYS A 155 -8.67 17.14 -30.84
N THR A 156 -9.48 16.41 -30.07
CA THR A 156 -10.93 16.33 -30.26
C THR A 156 -11.74 17.16 -29.26
N CYS A 157 -11.19 17.45 -28.08
CA CYS A 157 -11.87 18.19 -27.02
C CYS A 157 -11.04 19.39 -26.56
N SER A 158 -11.58 20.60 -26.74
CA SER A 158 -10.90 21.85 -26.32
C SER A 158 -10.64 21.95 -24.81
N GLU A 159 -11.43 21.24 -24.00
CA GLU A 159 -11.34 21.19 -22.54
C GLU A 159 -10.45 20.05 -22.03
N ALA A 160 -9.83 19.25 -22.91
CA ALA A 160 -9.05 18.07 -22.52
C ALA A 160 -7.93 18.39 -21.51
N HIS A 161 -7.38 19.60 -21.55
CA HIS A 161 -6.36 20.08 -20.61
C HIS A 161 -6.85 20.12 -19.15
N ALA A 162 -8.16 20.32 -18.91
CA ALA A 162 -8.75 20.30 -17.58
C ALA A 162 -8.88 18.87 -17.01
N PHE A 163 -8.89 17.86 -17.89
CA PHE A 163 -8.99 16.45 -17.55
C PHE A 163 -7.64 15.75 -17.67
N ASN A 164 -6.58 16.33 -17.09
CA ASN A 164 -5.27 15.70 -17.10
C ASN A 164 -5.26 14.39 -16.28
N PHE A 165 -4.72 13.33 -16.87
CA PHE A 165 -4.48 12.05 -16.21
C PHE A 165 -3.09 11.48 -16.54
N ASP A 166 -2.17 12.34 -17.01
CA ASP A 166 -0.79 11.93 -17.29
C ASP A 166 -0.06 11.59 -15.98
N PRO A 167 0.33 10.33 -15.76
CA PRO A 167 1.05 9.94 -14.56
C PRO A 167 2.39 10.70 -14.42
N THR A 168 3.02 11.16 -15.51
CA THR A 168 4.31 11.89 -15.42
C THR A 168 4.19 13.26 -14.74
N SER A 169 2.98 13.82 -14.68
CA SER A 169 2.71 15.07 -13.99
C SER A 169 2.68 14.95 -12.45
N ILE A 170 2.67 13.73 -11.92
CA ILE A 170 2.57 13.47 -10.48
C ILE A 170 3.94 13.62 -9.82
N ASN A 171 4.06 14.56 -8.88
CA ASN A 171 5.11 14.53 -7.87
C ASN A 171 4.67 13.63 -6.71
N TRP A 172 5.15 12.39 -6.70
CA TRP A 172 4.75 11.39 -5.70
C TRP A 172 5.03 11.82 -4.26
N GLU A 173 6.17 12.45 -3.99
CA GLU A 173 6.51 12.90 -2.65
C GLU A 173 5.53 13.99 -2.18
N ALA A 174 5.32 15.03 -2.99
CA ALA A 174 4.40 16.11 -2.67
C ALA A 174 2.96 15.60 -2.48
N TYR A 175 2.50 14.71 -3.36
CA TYR A 175 1.17 14.10 -3.25
C TYR A 175 1.02 13.26 -1.98
N MET A 176 1.97 12.37 -1.70
CA MET A 176 1.89 11.46 -0.57
C MET A 176 1.99 12.20 0.77
N MET A 177 2.95 13.12 0.89
CA MET A 177 3.22 13.87 2.12
C MET A 177 2.19 14.97 2.37
N GLY A 178 1.70 15.62 1.32
CA GLY A 178 0.83 16.80 1.42
C GLY A 178 -0.67 16.50 1.37
N ALA A 179 -1.08 15.45 0.65
CA ALA A 179 -2.50 15.12 0.47
C ALA A 179 -2.85 13.74 1.02
N HIS A 180 -2.15 12.69 0.60
CA HIS A 180 -2.57 11.31 0.87
C HIS A 180 -2.47 10.93 2.36
N PHE A 181 -1.29 11.03 2.98
CA PHE A 181 -1.14 10.65 4.39
C PHE A 181 -1.91 11.57 5.35
N PRO A 182 -1.93 12.91 5.18
CA PRO A 182 -2.80 13.77 5.99
C PRO A 182 -4.28 13.39 5.87
N GLY A 183 -4.76 13.11 4.66
CA GLY A 183 -6.12 12.63 4.41
C GLY A 183 -6.42 11.32 5.12
N LEU A 184 -5.50 10.35 5.03
CA LEU A 184 -5.61 9.05 5.72
C LEU A 184 -5.76 9.23 7.23
N VAL A 185 -4.90 10.06 7.85
CA VAL A 185 -4.95 10.32 9.30
C VAL A 185 -6.26 10.98 9.69
N LYS A 186 -6.71 11.98 8.92
CA LYS A 186 -7.91 12.76 9.23
C LYS A 186 -9.21 11.97 9.07
N HIS A 187 -9.28 11.08 8.07
CA HIS A 187 -10.55 10.48 7.64
C HIS A 187 -10.65 8.98 7.90
N VAL A 188 -9.54 8.25 8.04
CA VAL A 188 -9.55 6.78 8.16
C VAL A 188 -9.08 6.32 9.54
N LEU A 189 -7.96 6.85 10.05
CA LEU A 189 -7.30 6.35 11.26
C LEU A 189 -7.85 6.89 12.58
N LYS A 190 -9.15 7.18 12.66
CA LYS A 190 -9.80 7.64 13.90
C LYS A 190 -9.80 6.59 15.01
#